data_AF-A0A5F9CDZ1-F1
#
_entry.id   AF-A0A5F9CDZ1-F1
#
_cell.length_a   1.000
_cell.length_b   1.000
_cell.length_c   1.000
_cell.angle_alpha   90.00
_cell.angle_beta   90.00
_cell.angle_gamma   90.00
#
_symmetry.space_group_name_H-M   'P 1'
#
loop_
_entity.id
_entity.type
_entity.pdbx_description
1 polymer ?
#
loop_
_entity_poly.entity_id
_entity_poly.type
_entity_poly.pdbx_seq_one_letter_code
_entity_poly.pdbx_strand_id
1 'polypeptide(L)'
;MIPCGQFVNKNEKHHKKLVMFTNQSEDSERCESMELDNEIRDLIERSAPDPKGVTPEATPHHRNPCSPKIPGNTVSMAHSVQGTPRRSAAEVSTEQAECAQSSRKNLTNSLEQKIRCLEKQRKELLEVNWQWDQQFRSMKELYEQKVAELKTKLDAAERCLSTQEKDRPQSRGEALSRDPRWRQEKENERLAEELHELKKENKLLKEKIVLVTKKKEHYECEIKRLNKALQDALKIEYSSVSEDYLRKSKVECSHEEMRTELEVLKQQVRIYEEDFKKERSDRERLNQEKEELQQINQTSQSQLSRLNSQIKACQMEKEKLEKQLKQMHFPTCNCGLVFHLRDPWVPTVPGAVQDQQEHPVLRQK
;
A
#
# COMPACT_ATOMS: atom_id res chain seq x y z
N MET A 1 -75.73 -16.00 -25.03
CA MET A 1 -76.36 -14.66 -25.17
C MET A 1 -75.32 -13.59 -24.83
N ILE A 2 -75.51 -12.39 -25.36
CA ILE A 2 -74.74 -11.15 -25.11
C ILE A 2 -75.33 -10.49 -23.83
N PRO A 3 -74.56 -9.87 -22.91
CA PRO A 3 -74.07 -8.49 -23.11
C PRO A 3 -72.70 -8.05 -22.54
N CYS A 4 -72.16 -7.02 -23.21
CA CYS A 4 -71.42 -5.83 -22.74
C CYS A 4 -70.71 -5.88 -21.37
N GLY A 5 -69.43 -5.52 -21.26
CA GLY A 5 -68.92 -4.14 -21.32
C GLY A 5 -68.38 -3.73 -19.92
N GLN A 6 -67.67 -2.63 -19.66
CA GLN A 6 -67.07 -1.57 -20.49
C GLN A 6 -65.99 -0.86 -19.62
N PHE A 7 -65.15 0.02 -20.20
CA PHE A 7 -64.23 0.97 -19.54
C PHE A 7 -62.96 0.48 -18.78
N VAL A 8 -61.82 0.81 -19.40
CA VAL A 8 -60.67 1.55 -18.81
C VAL A 8 -60.28 1.30 -17.35
N ASN A 9 -59.08 0.74 -17.15
CA ASN A 9 -58.14 1.27 -16.16
C ASN A 9 -56.77 1.50 -16.82
N LYS A 10 -55.97 2.40 -16.26
CA LYS A 10 -54.63 2.79 -16.77
C LYS A 10 -53.53 1.93 -16.12
N ASN A 11 -52.33 2.02 -16.68
CA ASN A 11 -51.06 1.46 -16.19
C ASN A 11 -50.82 -0.04 -16.49
N GLU A 12 -50.28 -0.36 -17.67
CA GLU A 12 -49.19 -1.34 -17.76
C GLU A 12 -48.27 -1.13 -18.99
N LYS A 13 -46.98 -1.47 -18.80
CA LYS A 13 -46.03 -2.00 -19.80
C LYS A 13 -45.85 -1.30 -21.15
N HIS A 14 -45.19 -0.13 -21.14
CA HIS A 14 -44.33 0.29 -22.27
C HIS A 14 -42.92 0.71 -21.81
N HIS A 15 -42.25 -0.16 -21.03
CA HIS A 15 -40.80 -0.05 -20.83
C HIS A 15 -40.09 -0.46 -22.13
N LYS A 16 -39.84 0.51 -23.02
CA LYS A 16 -39.04 0.27 -24.24
C LYS A 16 -37.63 -0.16 -23.82
N LYS A 17 -37.31 -1.45 -24.01
CA LYS A 17 -35.98 -2.00 -23.77
C LYS A 17 -35.04 -1.47 -24.84
N LEU A 18 -34.23 -0.46 -24.50
CA LEU A 18 -33.24 0.13 -25.40
C LEU A 18 -32.12 -0.88 -25.66
N VAL A 19 -32.25 -1.65 -26.74
CA VAL A 19 -31.21 -2.55 -27.24
C VAL A 19 -30.63 -1.94 -28.52
N MET A 20 -29.60 -1.11 -28.34
CA MET A 20 -28.73 -0.68 -29.44
C MET A 20 -27.47 -1.55 -29.40
N PHE A 21 -27.42 -2.56 -30.27
CA PHE A 21 -26.17 -3.26 -30.56
C PHE A 21 -25.37 -2.43 -31.58
N THR A 22 -24.22 -1.90 -31.16
CA THR A 22 -23.24 -1.25 -32.03
C THR A 22 -21.92 -2.02 -31.96
N ASN A 23 -21.83 -3.11 -32.71
CA ASN A 23 -20.56 -3.80 -32.95
C ASN A 23 -19.87 -3.19 -34.17
N GLN A 24 -18.77 -2.46 -33.97
CA GLN A 24 -17.62 -2.40 -34.91
C GLN A 24 -16.44 -1.59 -34.36
N SER A 25 -15.24 -2.17 -34.47
CA SER A 25 -13.95 -1.47 -34.54
C SER A 25 -13.47 -0.64 -33.32
N GLU A 26 -13.21 -1.29 -32.19
CA GLU A 26 -12.28 -0.81 -31.15
C GLU A 26 -11.19 -1.86 -30.87
N ASP A 27 -10.30 -2.07 -31.83
CA ASP A 27 -9.17 -3.02 -31.73
C ASP A 27 -7.93 -2.45 -32.44
N SER A 28 -7.55 -1.21 -32.08
CA SER A 28 -6.49 -0.44 -32.74
C SER A 28 -5.77 0.55 -31.82
N GLU A 29 -5.46 0.15 -30.57
CA GLU A 29 -4.53 0.90 -29.71
C GLU A 29 -3.54 -0.04 -28.98
N ARG A 30 -2.96 -0.96 -29.78
CA ARG A 30 -1.86 -1.81 -29.34
C ARG A 30 -0.61 -0.95 -29.19
N CYS A 31 -0.15 -0.73 -27.95
CA CYS A 31 1.08 0.03 -27.69
C CYS A 31 2.26 -0.52 -28.50
N GLU A 32 2.81 0.31 -29.40
CA GLU A 32 4.10 0.03 -30.00
C GLU A 32 5.19 0.27 -28.95
N SER A 33 5.67 -0.83 -28.35
CA SER A 33 6.83 -0.81 -27.45
C SER A 33 8.09 -0.44 -28.22
N MET A 34 8.33 0.85 -28.37
CA MET A 34 9.55 1.39 -28.96
C MET A 34 10.74 0.92 -28.11
N GLU A 35 11.65 0.12 -28.69
CA GLU A 35 12.81 -0.39 -27.95
C GLU A 35 13.69 0.76 -27.45
N LEU A 36 14.30 0.55 -26.28
CA LEU A 36 15.38 1.43 -25.82
C LEU A 36 16.55 1.34 -26.79
N ASP A 37 17.07 2.49 -27.18
CA ASP A 37 18.21 2.61 -28.07
C ASP A 37 19.41 1.81 -27.54
N ASN A 38 20.19 1.23 -28.46
CA ASN A 38 21.29 0.34 -28.12
C ASN A 38 22.40 1.11 -27.38
N GLU A 39 22.64 2.38 -27.72
CA GLU A 39 23.58 3.23 -26.97
C GLU A 39 23.13 3.45 -25.51
N ILE A 40 21.81 3.48 -25.25
CA ILE A 40 21.25 3.56 -23.89
C ILE A 40 21.38 2.21 -23.15
N ARG A 41 21.16 1.08 -23.84
CA ARG A 41 21.38 -0.27 -23.26
C ARG A 41 22.83 -0.46 -22.85
N ASP A 42 23.77 -0.15 -23.74
CA ASP A 42 25.20 -0.23 -23.49
C ASP A 42 25.65 0.70 -22.34
N LEU A 43 25.06 1.89 -22.22
CA LEU A 43 25.34 2.80 -21.09
C LEU A 43 24.84 2.23 -19.74
N ILE A 44 23.68 1.57 -19.72
CA ILE A 44 23.13 0.96 -18.49
C ILE A 44 23.99 -0.25 -18.08
N GLU A 45 24.35 -1.13 -19.02
CA GLU A 45 25.20 -2.29 -18.74
C GLU A 45 26.60 -1.88 -18.27
N ARG A 46 27.18 -0.84 -18.88
CA ARG A 46 28.47 -0.24 -18.46
C ARG A 46 28.44 0.55 -17.14
N SER A 47 27.26 0.86 -16.60
CA SER A 47 27.12 1.62 -15.34
C SER A 47 26.59 0.79 -14.16
N ALA A 48 26.23 -0.48 -14.40
CA ALA A 48 25.95 -1.45 -13.36
C ALA A 48 27.26 -1.92 -12.67
N PRO A 49 27.38 -1.88 -11.33
CA PRO A 49 28.51 -2.48 -10.63
C PRO A 49 28.42 -4.01 -10.66
N ASP A 50 29.36 -4.66 -11.36
CA ASP A 50 29.33 -6.10 -11.67
C ASP A 50 29.47 -7.02 -10.42
N PRO A 51 28.49 -7.90 -10.13
CA PRO A 51 28.51 -8.73 -8.92
C PRO A 51 29.26 -10.07 -9.07
N LYS A 52 30.58 -10.00 -8.85
CA LYS A 52 31.53 -11.05 -8.33
C LYS A 52 32.32 -11.91 -9.34
N GLY A 53 33.63 -11.98 -9.07
CA GLY A 53 34.38 -13.25 -9.03
C GLY A 53 35.84 -13.18 -9.52
N VAL A 54 36.78 -14.06 -9.15
CA VAL A 54 36.98 -14.99 -8.00
C VAL A 54 38.51 -15.29 -7.97
N THR A 55 39.19 -15.41 -6.81
CA THR A 55 40.29 -16.39 -6.52
C THR A 55 40.90 -16.20 -5.10
N PRO A 56 41.65 -17.18 -4.54
CA PRO A 56 41.80 -17.32 -3.08
C PRO A 56 43.24 -17.24 -2.51
N GLU A 57 43.32 -17.45 -1.18
CA GLU A 57 44.45 -18.00 -0.40
C GLU A 57 45.46 -17.02 0.24
N ALA A 58 46.25 -17.55 1.20
CA ALA A 58 47.33 -16.96 1.99
C ALA A 58 46.98 -15.96 3.13
N THR A 59 46.77 -16.48 4.33
CA THR A 59 46.95 -15.74 5.61
C THR A 59 48.45 -15.47 5.86
N PRO A 60 48.81 -14.39 6.58
CA PRO A 60 49.33 -14.62 7.94
C PRO A 60 48.94 -13.55 8.99
N HIS A 61 49.38 -13.81 10.23
CA HIS A 61 49.34 -13.00 11.47
C HIS A 61 49.44 -11.47 11.26
N HIS A 62 48.87 -10.59 12.09
CA HIS A 62 48.84 -10.53 13.58
C HIS A 62 47.82 -9.39 13.96
N ARG A 63 47.21 -9.17 15.15
CA ARG A 63 47.41 -9.59 16.57
C ARG A 63 46.05 -9.79 17.30
N ASN A 64 46.14 -10.11 18.60
CA ASN A 64 45.08 -10.11 19.64
C ASN A 64 45.73 -9.43 20.90
N PRO A 65 45.07 -9.22 22.08
CA PRO A 65 43.66 -9.41 22.44
C PRO A 65 43.02 -8.25 23.25
N CYS A 66 41.72 -8.35 23.57
CA CYS A 66 41.28 -8.33 24.98
C CYS A 66 39.79 -8.70 25.20
N SER A 67 39.59 -9.65 26.13
CA SER A 67 38.36 -10.05 26.85
C SER A 67 38.84 -10.62 28.21
N PRO A 68 38.00 -10.98 29.21
CA PRO A 68 36.53 -10.93 29.29
C PRO A 68 36.03 -10.28 30.62
N LYS A 69 34.71 -10.39 30.92
CA LYS A 69 34.23 -11.14 32.11
C LYS A 69 32.70 -11.24 32.20
N ILE A 70 32.24 -12.45 32.53
CA ILE A 70 30.93 -12.73 33.13
C ILE A 70 31.14 -12.87 34.65
N PRO A 71 30.16 -12.49 35.49
CA PRO A 71 29.99 -13.15 36.78
C PRO A 71 28.58 -13.76 36.90
N GLY A 72 28.52 -15.04 37.24
CA GLY A 72 27.33 -15.69 37.78
C GLY A 72 27.71 -16.48 39.01
N ASN A 73 26.91 -16.43 40.07
CA ASN A 73 26.85 -17.44 41.12
C ASN A 73 25.59 -17.28 41.98
N THR A 74 25.19 -18.38 42.63
CA THR A 74 23.82 -18.61 43.12
C THR A 74 23.73 -18.62 44.64
N VAL A 75 22.67 -18.03 45.22
CA VAL A 75 22.10 -18.40 46.54
C VAL A 75 20.57 -18.27 46.48
N SER A 76 19.84 -19.17 47.15
CA SER A 76 18.37 -19.25 47.13
C SER A 76 17.71 -18.73 48.41
N MET A 77 16.49 -18.17 48.29
CA MET A 77 15.41 -18.23 49.30
C MET A 77 14.04 -18.17 48.60
N ALA A 78 12.93 -18.46 49.31
CA ALA A 78 11.67 -18.88 48.70
C ALA A 78 10.39 -18.32 49.36
N HIS A 79 9.23 -18.62 48.75
CA HIS A 79 7.82 -18.33 49.14
C HIS A 79 7.36 -16.87 48.84
N SER A 80 6.07 -16.54 48.58
CA SER A 80 4.83 -17.35 48.66
C SER A 80 3.64 -16.83 47.79
N VAL A 81 2.88 -17.74 47.16
CA VAL A 81 1.39 -17.86 47.13
C VAL A 81 0.47 -16.74 46.53
N GLN A 82 -0.09 -17.06 45.34
CA GLN A 82 -1.53 -17.09 44.94
C GLN A 82 -2.40 -15.81 44.80
N GLY A 83 -3.23 -15.79 43.73
CA GLY A 83 -4.38 -14.87 43.59
C GLY A 83 -5.11 -14.94 42.23
N THR A 84 -6.24 -15.65 42.14
CA THR A 84 -7.04 -15.80 40.89
C THR A 84 -8.48 -15.30 41.08
N PRO A 85 -9.04 -14.49 40.16
CA PRO A 85 -10.49 -14.32 40.01
C PRO A 85 -11.03 -14.99 38.73
N ARG A 86 -12.18 -15.66 38.86
CA ARG A 86 -12.87 -16.41 37.79
C ARG A 86 -13.95 -15.54 37.15
N ARG A 87 -13.99 -15.42 35.82
CA ARG A 87 -15.09 -14.75 35.08
C ARG A 87 -15.70 -15.68 34.00
N SER A 88 -16.91 -15.36 33.56
CA SER A 88 -17.83 -16.23 32.81
C SER A 88 -17.49 -16.36 31.33
N ALA A 89 -17.43 -17.60 30.82
CA ALA A 89 -17.07 -17.90 29.43
C ALA A 89 -18.22 -17.73 28.39
N ALA A 90 -19.34 -17.11 28.77
CA ALA A 90 -20.53 -17.00 27.92
C ALA A 90 -20.56 -15.71 27.06
N GLU A 91 -19.93 -14.63 27.54
CA GLU A 91 -20.02 -13.29 26.92
C GLU A 91 -18.87 -13.01 25.92
N VAL A 92 -17.69 -13.61 26.17
CA VAL A 92 -16.45 -13.44 25.38
C VAL A 92 -16.60 -13.87 23.92
N SER A 93 -17.48 -14.83 23.63
CA SER A 93 -17.64 -15.43 22.28
C SER A 93 -18.15 -14.42 21.24
N THR A 94 -18.94 -13.42 21.66
CA THR A 94 -19.43 -12.33 20.81
C THR A 94 -18.36 -11.27 20.57
N GLU A 95 -17.70 -10.80 21.64
CA GLU A 95 -16.70 -9.72 21.57
C GLU A 95 -15.48 -10.09 20.71
N GLN A 96 -15.01 -11.35 20.81
CA GLN A 96 -13.86 -11.83 20.04
C GLN A 96 -14.15 -11.85 18.53
N ALA A 97 -15.40 -12.14 18.13
CA ALA A 97 -15.83 -12.11 16.74
C ALA A 97 -15.92 -10.68 16.19
N GLU A 98 -16.43 -9.74 16.98
CA GLU A 98 -16.50 -8.32 16.61
C GLU A 98 -15.11 -7.67 16.53
N CYS A 99 -14.19 -8.03 17.44
CA CYS A 99 -12.81 -7.56 17.41
C CYS A 99 -12.07 -8.04 16.14
N ALA A 100 -12.20 -9.32 15.78
CA ALA A 100 -11.61 -9.87 14.55
C ALA A 100 -12.25 -9.30 13.26
N GLN A 101 -13.52 -8.90 13.30
CA GLN A 101 -14.11 -8.10 12.23
C GLN A 101 -13.57 -6.66 12.21
N SER A 102 -13.35 -6.05 13.37
CA SER A 102 -12.87 -4.67 13.50
C SER A 102 -11.45 -4.51 12.94
N SER A 103 -10.51 -5.39 13.31
CA SER A 103 -9.14 -5.31 12.77
C SER A 103 -9.11 -5.51 11.25
N ARG A 104 -9.92 -6.42 10.71
CA ARG A 104 -10.06 -6.64 9.26
C ARG A 104 -10.65 -5.41 8.56
N LYS A 105 -11.71 -4.80 9.12
CA LYS A 105 -12.28 -3.54 8.62
C LYS A 105 -11.22 -2.43 8.63
N ASN A 106 -10.42 -2.31 9.68
CA ASN A 106 -9.36 -1.30 9.79
C ASN A 106 -8.22 -1.49 8.79
N LEU A 107 -7.80 -2.73 8.51
CA LEU A 107 -6.83 -3.02 7.46
C LEU A 107 -7.39 -2.65 6.07
N THR A 108 -8.64 -3.00 5.77
CA THR A 108 -9.31 -2.58 4.53
C THR A 108 -9.40 -1.05 4.43
N ASN A 109 -9.82 -0.37 5.50
CA ASN A 109 -9.89 1.09 5.57
C ASN A 109 -8.52 1.75 5.29
N SER A 110 -7.43 1.17 5.80
CA SER A 110 -6.05 1.65 5.59
C SER A 110 -5.58 1.43 4.15
N LEU A 111 -5.84 0.26 3.56
CA LEU A 111 -5.55 -0.02 2.16
C LEU A 111 -6.37 0.90 1.23
N GLU A 112 -7.65 1.12 1.52
CA GLU A 112 -8.47 2.11 0.81
C GLU A 112 -7.94 3.54 0.95
N GLN A 113 -7.49 3.97 2.13
CA GLN A 113 -6.84 5.27 2.30
C GLN A 113 -5.59 5.37 1.42
N LYS A 114 -4.75 4.33 1.39
CA LYS A 114 -3.57 4.29 0.52
C LYS A 114 -3.93 4.33 -0.97
N ILE A 115 -4.97 3.62 -1.38
CA ILE A 115 -5.52 3.67 -2.75
C ILE A 115 -5.99 5.10 -3.08
N ARG A 116 -6.83 5.71 -2.23
CA ARG A 116 -7.31 7.10 -2.43
C ARG A 116 -6.17 8.12 -2.51
N CYS A 117 -5.10 7.94 -1.73
CA CYS A 117 -3.89 8.77 -1.85
C CYS A 117 -3.17 8.57 -3.19
N LEU A 118 -2.97 7.32 -3.62
CA LEU A 118 -2.33 7.01 -4.91
C LEU A 118 -3.18 7.48 -6.11
N GLU A 119 -4.51 7.40 -6.03
CA GLU A 119 -5.44 7.96 -7.02
C GLU A 119 -5.34 9.48 -7.11
N LYS A 120 -5.19 10.17 -5.97
CA LYS A 120 -4.97 11.62 -5.92
C LYS A 120 -3.63 11.99 -6.58
N GLN A 121 -2.54 11.30 -6.22
CA GLN A 121 -1.23 11.51 -6.83
C GLN A 121 -1.23 11.20 -8.34
N ARG A 122 -1.95 10.16 -8.78
CA ARG A 122 -2.13 9.86 -10.21
C ARG A 122 -2.86 10.99 -10.95
N LYS A 123 -3.91 11.56 -10.37
CA LYS A 123 -4.65 12.70 -10.95
C LYS A 123 -3.77 13.96 -11.01
N GLU A 124 -3.03 14.25 -9.95
CA GLU A 124 -2.09 15.37 -9.90
C GLU A 124 -0.96 15.23 -10.94
N LEU A 125 -0.41 14.02 -11.12
CA LEU A 125 0.60 13.74 -12.13
C LEU A 125 0.05 13.85 -13.56
N LEU A 126 -1.18 13.39 -13.81
CA LEU A 126 -1.85 13.54 -15.11
C LEU A 126 -2.18 15.00 -15.44
N GLU A 127 -2.57 15.80 -14.45
CA GLU A 127 -2.80 17.24 -14.61
C GLU A 127 -1.49 17.98 -14.97
N VAL A 128 -0.40 17.73 -14.24
CA VAL A 128 0.91 18.32 -14.55
C VAL A 128 1.41 17.87 -15.94
N ASN A 129 1.21 16.60 -16.29
CA ASN A 129 1.56 16.07 -17.61
C ASN A 129 0.74 16.78 -18.72
N TRP A 130 -0.58 16.92 -18.56
CA TRP A 130 -1.44 17.63 -19.49
C TRP A 130 -1.03 19.11 -19.66
N GLN A 131 -0.70 19.79 -18.56
CA GLN A 131 -0.20 21.18 -18.61
C GLN A 131 1.14 21.28 -19.36
N TRP A 132 2.07 20.34 -19.13
CA TRP A 132 3.33 20.27 -19.89
C TRP A 132 3.08 20.04 -21.38
N ASP A 133 2.19 19.11 -21.72
CA ASP A 133 1.84 18.78 -23.10
C ASP A 133 1.20 19.98 -23.82
N GLN A 134 0.32 20.73 -23.14
CA GLN A 134 -0.29 21.95 -23.65
C GLN A 134 0.74 23.09 -23.83
N GLN A 135 1.66 23.28 -22.89
CA GLN A 135 2.76 24.25 -23.03
C GLN A 135 3.69 23.87 -24.20
N PHE A 136 4.06 22.60 -24.31
CA PHE A 136 4.90 22.09 -25.40
C PHE A 136 4.23 22.28 -26.77
N ARG A 137 2.95 21.94 -26.90
CA ARG A 137 2.18 22.11 -28.14
C ARG A 137 2.09 23.59 -28.55
N SER A 138 1.79 24.48 -27.62
CA SER A 138 1.72 25.94 -27.89
C SER A 138 3.08 26.53 -28.26
N MET A 139 4.16 26.13 -27.57
CA MET A 139 5.54 26.53 -27.87
C MET A 139 5.97 26.03 -29.26
N LYS A 140 5.68 24.77 -29.58
CA LYS A 140 5.97 24.13 -30.86
C LYS A 140 5.26 24.84 -32.01
N GLU A 141 3.95 25.09 -31.87
CA GLU A 141 3.18 25.81 -32.89
C GLU A 141 3.74 27.21 -33.16
N LEU A 142 4.07 27.97 -32.11
CA LEU A 142 4.68 29.30 -32.23
C LEU A 142 5.99 29.28 -33.05
N TYR A 143 6.85 28.29 -32.81
CA TYR A 143 8.09 28.14 -33.58
C TYR A 143 7.86 27.61 -35.00
N GLU A 144 6.89 26.73 -35.22
CA GLU A 144 6.52 26.27 -36.57
C GLU A 144 5.95 27.41 -37.43
N GLN A 145 5.07 28.24 -36.85
CA GLN A 145 4.61 29.48 -37.47
C GLN A 145 5.79 30.44 -37.78
N LYS A 146 6.75 30.58 -36.85
CA LYS A 146 7.93 31.44 -37.06
C LYS A 146 8.85 30.94 -38.16
N VAL A 147 9.04 29.62 -38.29
CA VAL A 147 9.80 29.02 -39.39
C VAL A 147 9.10 29.23 -40.73
N ALA A 148 7.76 29.14 -40.79
CA ALA A 148 6.99 29.45 -41.99
C ALA A 148 7.07 30.95 -42.40
N GLU A 149 7.01 31.87 -41.43
CA GLU A 149 7.20 33.30 -41.66
C GLU A 149 8.59 33.63 -42.23
N LEU A 150 9.63 32.95 -41.73
CA LEU A 150 11.00 33.16 -42.22
C LEU A 150 11.22 32.55 -43.62
N LYS A 151 10.66 31.36 -43.90
CA LYS A 151 10.70 30.75 -45.24
C LYS A 151 10.01 31.63 -46.28
N THR A 152 8.76 32.03 -46.03
CA THR A 152 8.00 32.89 -46.97
C THR A 152 8.67 34.24 -47.23
N LYS A 153 9.42 34.79 -46.27
CA LYS A 153 10.26 35.99 -46.46
C LYS A 153 11.52 35.72 -47.28
N LEU A 154 12.18 34.57 -47.09
CA LEU A 154 13.29 34.13 -47.93
C LEU A 154 12.83 33.92 -49.38
N ASP A 155 11.76 33.15 -49.58
CA ASP A 155 11.15 32.89 -50.89
C ASP A 155 10.76 34.19 -51.61
N ALA A 156 10.38 35.24 -50.87
CA ALA A 156 10.08 36.56 -51.41
C ALA A 156 11.35 37.31 -51.82
N ALA A 157 12.38 37.33 -50.98
CA ALA A 157 13.67 37.95 -51.30
C ALA A 157 14.34 37.29 -52.51
N GLU A 158 14.37 35.95 -52.57
CA GLU A 158 14.92 35.19 -53.68
C GLU A 158 14.18 35.46 -55.00
N ARG A 159 12.85 35.58 -54.98
CA ARG A 159 12.07 35.99 -56.16
C ARG A 159 12.39 37.40 -56.60
N CYS A 160 12.51 38.36 -55.68
CA CYS A 160 12.90 39.74 -56.01
C CYS A 160 14.30 39.84 -56.60
N LEU A 161 15.26 39.05 -56.09
CA LEU A 161 16.61 38.93 -56.64
C LEU A 161 16.58 38.29 -58.04
N SER A 162 15.83 37.20 -58.23
CA SER A 162 15.71 36.54 -59.54
C SER A 162 15.05 37.42 -60.60
N THR A 163 14.10 38.29 -60.24
CA THR A 163 13.58 39.32 -61.17
C THR A 163 14.65 40.36 -61.51
N GLN A 164 15.36 40.89 -60.51
CA GLN A 164 16.43 41.88 -60.72
C GLN A 164 17.61 41.32 -61.56
N GLU A 165 17.87 40.01 -61.48
CA GLU A 165 18.86 39.33 -62.31
C GLU A 165 18.39 39.10 -63.75
N LYS A 166 17.11 38.74 -63.94
CA LYS A 166 16.50 38.57 -65.28
C LYS A 166 16.37 39.88 -66.05
N ASP A 167 16.14 40.99 -65.36
CA ASP A 167 16.12 42.33 -65.96
C ASP A 167 17.52 42.83 -66.38
N ARG A 168 18.59 42.09 -66.08
CA ARG A 168 19.98 42.59 -66.16
C ARG A 168 20.70 42.50 -67.52
N PRO A 169 20.17 41.92 -68.63
CA PRO A 169 20.85 41.95 -69.92
C PRO A 169 20.04 42.48 -71.14
N GLN A 170 19.35 43.63 -71.07
CA GLN A 170 18.90 44.34 -72.29
C GLN A 170 19.08 45.88 -72.30
N SER A 171 20.21 46.38 -71.77
CA SER A 171 20.60 47.80 -71.88
C SER A 171 22.05 48.03 -72.35
N ARG A 172 22.75 46.96 -72.78
CA ARG A 172 24.19 46.99 -73.09
C ARG A 172 24.55 47.53 -74.48
N GLY A 173 23.61 48.19 -75.16
CA GLY A 173 23.70 48.61 -76.57
C GLY A 173 23.58 50.12 -76.83
N GLU A 174 23.43 50.97 -75.81
CA GLU A 174 23.13 52.41 -76.00
C GLU A 174 23.90 53.31 -75.02
N ALA A 175 25.21 53.08 -74.92
CA ALA A 175 26.09 53.71 -73.92
C ALA A 175 26.95 54.89 -74.46
N LEU A 176 26.61 55.47 -75.62
CA LEU A 176 27.44 56.47 -76.33
C LEU A 176 26.76 57.84 -76.55
N SER A 177 25.80 58.24 -75.68
CA SER A 177 25.42 59.66 -75.55
C SER A 177 24.86 60.00 -74.17
N ARG A 178 25.69 59.88 -73.13
CA ARG A 178 25.41 60.48 -71.82
C ARG A 178 26.71 60.78 -71.09
N ASP A 179 26.90 62.06 -70.73
CA ASP A 179 28.13 62.57 -70.10
C ASP A 179 28.49 61.72 -68.85
N PRO A 180 29.72 61.16 -68.78
CA PRO A 180 30.22 60.47 -67.59
C PRO A 180 30.07 61.30 -66.30
N ARG A 181 30.25 62.62 -66.38
CA ARG A 181 30.06 63.56 -65.27
C ARG A 181 28.66 63.49 -64.71
N TRP A 182 27.64 63.51 -65.56
CA TRP A 182 26.23 63.48 -65.15
C TRP A 182 25.82 62.13 -64.55
N ARG A 183 26.48 61.03 -64.94
CA ARG A 183 26.32 59.73 -64.26
C ARG A 183 26.94 59.76 -62.86
N GLN A 184 28.15 60.30 -62.73
CA GLN A 184 28.86 60.40 -61.46
C GLN A 184 28.20 61.40 -60.49
N GLU A 185 27.63 62.50 -60.98
CA GLU A 185 26.82 63.44 -60.20
C GLU A 185 25.59 62.75 -59.61
N LYS A 186 24.87 61.95 -60.41
CA LYS A 186 23.78 61.11 -59.90
C LYS A 186 24.21 60.00 -58.95
N GLU A 187 25.45 59.52 -59.03
CA GLU A 187 26.00 58.56 -58.08
C GLU A 187 26.37 59.23 -56.75
N ASN A 188 26.97 60.42 -56.80
CA ASN A 188 27.21 61.26 -55.63
C ASN A 188 25.91 61.68 -54.93
N GLU A 189 24.85 61.98 -55.70
CA GLU A 189 23.50 62.29 -55.18
C GLU A 189 22.93 61.12 -54.37
N ARG A 190 22.90 59.90 -54.94
CA ARG A 190 22.45 58.68 -54.23
C ARG A 190 23.31 58.35 -53.01
N LEU A 191 24.63 58.51 -53.10
CA LEU A 191 25.55 58.28 -51.98
C LEU A 191 25.36 59.33 -50.87
N ALA A 192 24.98 60.57 -51.20
CA ALA A 192 24.66 61.60 -50.22
C ALA A 192 23.33 61.31 -49.51
N GLU A 193 22.32 60.81 -50.22
CA GLU A 193 21.07 60.31 -49.63
C GLU A 193 21.33 59.11 -48.69
N GLU A 194 22.11 58.12 -49.14
CA GLU A 194 22.47 56.95 -48.32
C GLU A 194 23.25 57.34 -47.06
N LEU A 195 24.26 58.22 -47.18
CA LEU A 195 24.99 58.78 -46.03
C LEU A 195 24.08 59.57 -45.09
N HIS A 196 23.04 60.24 -45.60
CA HIS A 196 22.08 60.98 -44.80
C HIS A 196 21.15 60.05 -44.00
N GLU A 197 20.64 58.97 -44.61
CA GLU A 197 19.83 57.99 -43.90
C GLU A 197 20.65 57.18 -42.89
N LEU A 198 21.86 56.72 -43.26
CA LEU A 198 22.79 56.08 -42.32
C LEU A 198 23.14 57.00 -41.13
N LYS A 199 23.19 58.31 -41.33
CA LYS A 199 23.39 59.30 -40.25
C LYS A 199 22.17 59.42 -39.34
N LYS A 200 20.93 59.27 -39.84
CA LYS A 200 19.72 59.15 -39.00
C LYS A 200 19.71 57.84 -38.22
N GLU A 201 19.99 56.71 -38.88
CA GLU A 201 20.04 55.39 -38.22
C GLU A 201 21.09 55.36 -37.12
N ASN A 202 22.28 55.91 -37.37
CA ASN A 202 23.34 56.02 -36.37
C ASN A 202 22.92 56.86 -35.15
N LYS A 203 22.11 57.90 -35.35
CA LYS A 203 21.51 58.69 -34.26
C LYS A 203 20.49 57.87 -33.46
N LEU A 204 19.56 57.19 -34.14
CA LEU A 204 18.55 56.33 -33.50
C LEU A 204 19.19 55.15 -32.74
N LEU A 205 20.27 54.56 -33.27
CA LEU A 205 21.04 53.52 -32.59
C LEU A 205 21.75 54.06 -31.34
N LYS A 206 22.31 55.27 -31.38
CA LYS A 206 22.87 55.93 -30.18
C LYS A 206 21.80 56.19 -29.11
N GLU A 207 20.63 56.69 -29.51
CA GLU A 207 19.49 56.90 -28.60
C GLU A 207 19.00 55.57 -27.99
N LYS A 208 18.92 54.50 -28.79
CA LYS A 208 18.60 53.14 -28.34
C LYS A 208 19.64 52.57 -27.36
N ILE A 209 20.94 52.79 -27.62
CA ILE A 209 22.03 52.39 -26.71
C ILE A 209 21.88 53.11 -25.36
N VAL A 210 21.66 54.43 -25.36
CA VAL A 210 21.44 55.20 -24.12
C VAL A 210 20.22 54.68 -23.33
N LEU A 211 19.13 54.33 -24.01
CA LEU A 211 17.94 53.75 -23.36
C LEU A 211 18.21 52.37 -22.75
N VAL A 212 18.94 51.49 -23.47
CA VAL A 212 19.33 50.17 -22.98
C VAL A 212 20.29 50.27 -21.79
N THR A 213 21.26 51.19 -21.83
CA THR A 213 22.18 51.43 -20.71
C THR A 213 21.44 51.90 -19.46
N LYS A 214 20.51 52.87 -19.57
CA LYS A 214 19.66 53.28 -18.44
C LYS A 214 18.82 52.15 -17.86
N LYS A 215 18.30 51.26 -18.72
CA LYS A 215 17.54 50.08 -18.27
C LYS A 215 18.44 49.06 -17.54
N LYS A 216 19.68 48.87 -18.00
CA LYS A 216 20.69 48.05 -17.31
C LYS A 216 21.06 48.65 -15.95
N GLU A 217 21.34 49.95 -15.87
CA GLU A 217 21.64 50.67 -14.62
C GLU A 217 20.53 50.50 -13.58
N HIS A 218 19.26 50.61 -13.99
CA HIS A 218 18.12 50.37 -13.11
C HIS A 218 18.10 48.94 -12.54
N TYR A 219 18.29 47.91 -13.38
CA TYR A 219 18.36 46.53 -12.91
C TYR A 219 19.58 46.26 -12.01
N GLU A 220 20.74 46.86 -12.29
CA GLU A 220 21.88 46.75 -11.39
C GLU A 220 21.61 47.37 -10.01
N CYS A 221 20.94 48.51 -9.95
CA CYS A 221 20.53 49.14 -8.69
C CYS A 221 19.51 48.28 -7.94
N GLU A 222 18.55 47.67 -8.63
CA GLU A 222 17.57 46.77 -8.01
C GLU A 222 18.21 45.48 -7.50
N ILE A 223 19.13 44.87 -8.26
CA ILE A 223 19.92 43.71 -7.80
C ILE A 223 20.75 44.07 -6.56
N LYS A 224 21.39 45.25 -6.53
CA LYS A 224 22.12 45.74 -5.34
C LYS A 224 21.17 45.92 -4.14
N ARG A 225 19.95 46.44 -4.34
CA ARG A 225 18.92 46.60 -3.30
C ARG A 225 18.43 45.25 -2.76
N LEU A 226 18.13 44.29 -3.64
CA LEU A 226 17.65 42.95 -3.28
C LEU A 226 18.73 42.13 -2.56
N ASN A 227 19.97 42.17 -3.05
CA ASN A 227 21.11 41.51 -2.39
C ASN A 227 21.37 42.09 -0.99
N LYS A 228 21.21 43.42 -0.82
CA LYS A 228 21.31 44.07 0.50
C LYS A 228 20.18 43.61 1.43
N ALA A 229 18.93 43.60 0.96
CA ALA A 229 17.80 43.11 1.74
C ALA A 229 17.95 41.63 2.15
N LEU A 230 18.48 40.78 1.26
CA LEU A 230 18.79 39.38 1.55
C LEU A 230 19.92 39.24 2.60
N GLN A 231 20.98 40.03 2.48
CA GLN A 231 22.06 40.06 3.49
C GLN A 231 21.56 40.52 4.86
N ASP A 232 20.67 41.51 4.91
CA ASP A 232 20.10 41.99 6.17
C ASP A 232 19.12 40.98 6.79
N ALA A 233 18.30 40.30 5.99
CA ALA A 233 17.46 39.19 6.45
C ALA A 233 18.31 38.05 7.03
N LEU A 234 19.32 37.58 6.29
CA LEU A 234 20.26 36.55 6.77
C LEU A 234 21.02 37.01 8.02
N LYS A 235 21.36 38.30 8.15
CA LYS A 235 22.00 38.83 9.36
C LYS A 235 21.07 38.87 10.56
N ILE A 236 19.78 39.17 10.36
CA ILE A 236 18.75 39.07 11.42
C ILE A 236 18.62 37.61 11.87
N GLU A 237 18.49 36.67 10.91
CA GLU A 237 18.45 35.23 11.19
C GLU A 237 19.69 34.78 11.99
N TYR A 238 20.91 35.05 11.50
CA TYR A 238 22.15 34.68 12.21
C TYR A 238 22.30 35.34 13.58
N SER A 239 21.73 36.53 13.80
CA SER A 239 21.71 37.18 15.12
C SER A 239 20.73 36.47 16.07
N SER A 240 19.54 36.12 15.57
CA SER A 240 18.55 35.30 16.32
C SER A 240 18.99 33.85 16.53
N VAL A 241 19.90 33.31 15.70
CA VAL A 241 20.44 31.95 15.86
C VAL A 241 21.23 31.77 17.16
N SER A 242 21.70 32.86 17.78
CA SER A 242 22.26 32.82 19.14
C SER A 242 21.24 32.43 20.22
N GLU A 243 19.94 32.48 19.91
CA GLU A 243 18.82 32.10 20.78
C GLU A 243 18.10 30.83 20.26
N ASP A 244 18.22 30.54 18.95
CA ASP A 244 17.57 29.42 18.25
C ASP A 244 18.21 28.03 18.47
N TYR A 245 19.38 27.94 19.11
CA TYR A 245 20.00 26.63 19.47
C TYR A 245 19.05 25.73 20.28
N LEU A 246 18.27 26.33 21.20
CA LEU A 246 17.25 25.62 21.99
C LEU A 246 16.07 25.13 21.12
N ARG A 247 15.81 25.80 19.99
CA ARG A 247 14.70 25.50 19.08
C ARG A 247 15.05 24.38 18.09
N LYS A 248 16.27 24.39 17.53
CA LYS A 248 16.76 23.30 16.68
C LYS A 248 16.79 21.97 17.43
N SER A 249 17.34 21.97 18.65
CA SER A 249 17.31 20.81 19.56
C SER A 249 15.90 20.25 19.76
N LYS A 250 14.87 21.11 19.89
CA LYS A 250 13.48 20.66 20.04
C LYS A 250 12.87 20.05 18.77
N VAL A 251 13.23 20.54 17.59
CA VAL A 251 12.77 19.97 16.31
C VAL A 251 13.43 18.62 16.03
N GLU A 252 14.73 18.50 16.32
CA GLU A 252 15.46 17.24 16.24
C GLU A 252 14.91 16.22 17.25
N CYS A 253 14.67 16.61 18.51
CA CYS A 253 14.05 15.71 19.50
C CYS A 253 12.68 15.19 19.04
N SER A 254 11.82 16.06 18.51
CA SER A 254 10.48 15.67 18.01
C SER A 254 10.54 14.73 16.80
N HIS A 255 11.55 14.86 15.94
CA HIS A 255 11.76 13.98 14.80
C HIS A 255 12.33 12.61 15.22
N GLU A 256 13.22 12.60 16.22
CA GLU A 256 13.78 11.41 16.85
C GLU A 256 12.69 10.62 17.59
N GLU A 257 11.83 11.31 18.37
CA GLU A 257 10.61 10.77 18.99
C GLU A 257 9.72 10.08 17.95
N MET A 258 9.36 10.78 16.86
CA MET A 258 8.52 10.23 15.78
C MET A 258 9.12 8.99 15.11
N ARG A 259 10.46 8.90 14.97
CA ARG A 259 11.11 7.66 14.49
C ARG A 259 10.94 6.50 15.49
N THR A 260 10.99 6.76 16.80
CA THR A 260 10.79 5.72 17.82
C THR A 260 9.34 5.24 17.87
N GLU A 261 8.36 6.15 17.82
CA GLU A 261 6.93 5.81 17.74
C GLU A 261 6.63 4.91 16.53
N LEU A 262 7.22 5.24 15.37
CA LEU A 262 7.03 4.45 14.14
C LEU A 262 7.62 3.04 14.23
N GLU A 263 8.75 2.83 14.93
CA GLU A 263 9.28 1.47 15.13
C GLU A 263 8.52 0.71 16.23
N VAL A 264 8.04 1.37 17.28
CA VAL A 264 7.13 0.76 18.27
C VAL A 264 5.84 0.28 17.59
N LEU A 265 5.24 1.09 16.69
CA LEU A 265 4.08 0.69 15.90
C LEU A 265 4.39 -0.49 14.97
N LYS A 266 5.55 -0.54 14.33
CA LYS A 266 6.00 -1.70 13.55
C LYS A 266 6.15 -2.96 14.41
N GLN A 267 6.73 -2.84 15.61
CA GLN A 267 6.84 -3.96 16.57
C GLN A 267 5.45 -4.44 17.01
N GLN A 268 4.53 -3.52 17.30
CA GLN A 268 3.17 -3.85 17.72
C GLN A 268 2.38 -4.58 16.63
N VAL A 269 2.55 -4.21 15.35
CA VAL A 269 1.96 -4.94 14.21
C VAL A 269 2.55 -6.35 14.09
N ARG A 270 3.88 -6.51 14.23
CA ARG A 270 4.51 -7.85 14.22
C ARG A 270 3.94 -8.76 15.33
N ILE A 271 3.81 -8.24 16.55
CA ILE A 271 3.22 -8.96 17.69
C ILE A 271 1.77 -9.38 17.39
N TYR A 272 0.93 -8.46 16.91
CA TYR A 272 -0.46 -8.79 16.58
C TYR A 272 -0.61 -9.78 15.41
N GLU A 273 0.32 -9.77 14.46
CA GLU A 273 0.38 -10.80 13.42
C GLU A 273 0.75 -12.18 13.99
N GLU A 274 1.71 -12.25 14.90
CA GLU A 274 2.15 -13.48 15.58
C GLU A 274 1.03 -14.04 16.48
N ASP A 275 0.40 -13.19 17.30
CA ASP A 275 -0.74 -13.55 18.14
C ASP A 275 -1.93 -14.03 17.30
N PHE A 276 -2.25 -13.36 16.18
CA PHE A 276 -3.33 -13.79 15.29
C PHE A 276 -3.03 -15.16 14.66
N LYS A 277 -1.80 -15.40 14.19
CA LYS A 277 -1.38 -16.71 13.65
C LYS A 277 -1.49 -17.80 14.73
N LYS A 278 -1.07 -17.50 15.96
CA LYS A 278 -1.12 -18.41 17.11
C LYS A 278 -2.54 -18.76 17.52
N GLU A 279 -3.39 -17.78 17.82
CA GLU A 279 -4.82 -17.94 18.13
C GLU A 279 -5.52 -18.76 17.04
N ARG A 280 -5.20 -18.49 15.77
CA ARG A 280 -5.77 -19.22 14.63
C ARG A 280 -5.39 -20.71 14.63
N SER A 281 -4.15 -21.04 15.01
CA SER A 281 -3.64 -22.42 15.10
C SER A 281 -4.11 -23.16 16.35
N ASP A 282 -4.18 -22.49 17.52
CA ASP A 282 -4.72 -23.07 18.75
C ASP A 282 -6.22 -23.37 18.60
N ARG A 283 -6.97 -22.54 17.87
CA ARG A 283 -8.37 -22.80 17.51
C ARG A 283 -8.54 -24.02 16.59
N GLU A 284 -7.59 -24.28 15.69
CA GLU A 284 -7.59 -25.49 14.84
C GLU A 284 -7.27 -26.74 15.65
N ARG A 285 -6.24 -26.69 16.50
CA ARG A 285 -5.90 -27.77 17.44
C ARG A 285 -7.07 -28.12 18.36
N LEU A 286 -7.71 -27.12 18.97
CA LEU A 286 -8.88 -27.34 19.84
C LEU A 286 -10.11 -27.89 19.08
N ASN A 287 -10.25 -27.57 17.79
CA ASN A 287 -11.32 -28.16 16.98
C ASN A 287 -11.02 -29.63 16.62
N GLN A 288 -9.77 -29.97 16.33
CA GLN A 288 -9.32 -31.35 16.13
C GLN A 288 -9.53 -32.20 17.40
N GLU A 289 -9.05 -31.72 18.56
CA GLU A 289 -9.26 -32.36 19.88
C GLU A 289 -10.76 -32.59 20.17
N LYS A 290 -11.62 -31.62 19.83
CA LYS A 290 -13.08 -31.73 19.97
C LYS A 290 -13.68 -32.79 19.04
N GLU A 291 -13.24 -32.88 17.78
CA GLU A 291 -13.76 -33.86 16.82
C GLU A 291 -13.35 -35.29 17.20
N GLU A 292 -12.12 -35.48 17.68
CA GLU A 292 -11.64 -36.75 18.24
C GLU A 292 -12.44 -37.16 19.49
N LEU A 293 -12.65 -36.24 20.44
CA LEU A 293 -13.49 -36.49 21.61
C LEU A 293 -14.95 -36.81 21.23
N GLN A 294 -15.48 -36.17 20.19
CA GLN A 294 -16.82 -36.45 19.67
C GLN A 294 -16.90 -37.87 19.06
N GLN A 295 -15.87 -38.31 18.33
CA GLN A 295 -15.78 -39.66 17.77
C GLN A 295 -15.64 -40.73 18.87
N ILE A 296 -14.82 -40.47 19.90
CA ILE A 296 -14.68 -41.32 21.09
C ILE A 296 -16.02 -41.41 21.84
N ASN A 297 -16.77 -40.31 21.93
CA ASN A 297 -18.09 -40.31 22.57
C ASN A 297 -19.12 -41.13 21.77
N GLN A 298 -19.21 -40.93 20.45
CA GLN A 298 -20.12 -41.69 19.57
C GLN A 298 -19.84 -43.20 19.57
N THR A 299 -18.56 -43.59 19.52
CA THR A 299 -18.17 -44.99 19.61
C THR A 299 -18.48 -45.59 21.00
N SER A 300 -18.26 -44.84 22.08
CA SER A 300 -18.63 -45.24 23.45
C SER A 300 -20.15 -45.40 23.60
N GLN A 301 -20.96 -44.47 23.09
CA GLN A 301 -22.43 -44.61 23.07
C GLN A 301 -22.88 -45.86 22.30
N SER A 302 -22.22 -46.16 21.17
CA SER A 302 -22.50 -47.34 20.34
C SER A 302 -22.12 -48.66 21.05
N GLN A 303 -21.08 -48.65 21.88
CA GLN A 303 -20.74 -49.80 22.73
C GLN A 303 -21.75 -49.96 23.89
N LEU A 304 -22.18 -48.86 24.51
CA LEU A 304 -23.18 -48.86 25.58
C LEU A 304 -24.55 -49.35 25.09
N SER A 305 -25.02 -48.94 23.90
CA SER A 305 -26.29 -49.42 23.34
C SER A 305 -26.24 -50.92 22.99
N ARG A 306 -25.10 -51.41 22.48
CA ARG A 306 -24.84 -52.84 22.27
C ARG A 306 -24.88 -53.62 23.60
N LEU A 307 -24.16 -53.18 24.63
CA LEU A 307 -24.12 -53.83 25.95
C LEU A 307 -25.50 -53.81 26.64
N ASN A 308 -26.24 -52.69 26.58
CA ASN A 308 -27.60 -52.57 27.10
C ASN A 308 -28.55 -53.58 26.40
N SER A 309 -28.40 -53.75 25.09
CA SER A 309 -29.17 -54.74 24.31
C SER A 309 -28.84 -56.18 24.72
N GLN A 310 -27.57 -56.49 24.97
CA GLN A 310 -27.13 -57.79 25.51
C GLN A 310 -27.67 -58.04 26.92
N ILE A 311 -27.57 -57.05 27.83
CA ILE A 311 -28.12 -57.13 29.19
C ILE A 311 -29.62 -57.43 29.17
N LYS A 312 -30.39 -56.75 28.30
CA LYS A 312 -31.82 -57.03 28.11
C LYS A 312 -32.09 -58.45 27.63
N ALA A 313 -31.31 -58.95 26.66
CA ALA A 313 -31.44 -60.34 26.20
C ALA A 313 -31.17 -61.35 27.33
N CYS A 314 -30.10 -61.13 28.12
CA CYS A 314 -29.78 -61.95 29.29
C CYS A 314 -30.85 -61.86 30.40
N GLN A 315 -31.48 -60.70 30.60
CA GLN A 315 -32.61 -60.54 31.54
C GLN A 315 -33.83 -61.34 31.09
N MET A 316 -34.19 -61.29 29.81
CA MET A 316 -35.33 -62.06 29.26
C MET A 316 -35.10 -63.58 29.36
N GLU A 317 -33.88 -64.06 29.08
CA GLU A 317 -33.53 -65.48 29.26
C GLU A 317 -33.49 -65.87 30.74
N LYS A 318 -33.01 -65.00 31.65
CA LYS A 318 -33.11 -65.23 33.10
C LYS A 318 -34.57 -65.39 33.53
N GLU A 319 -35.46 -64.47 33.15
CA GLU A 319 -36.89 -64.55 33.48
C GLU A 319 -37.54 -65.83 32.96
N LYS A 320 -37.19 -66.24 31.74
CA LYS A 320 -37.68 -67.46 31.09
C LYS A 320 -37.23 -68.71 31.83
N LEU A 321 -35.95 -68.79 32.21
CA LEU A 321 -35.41 -69.87 33.05
C LEU A 321 -36.03 -69.87 34.44
N GLU A 322 -36.29 -68.70 35.04
CA GLU A 322 -36.94 -68.58 36.35
C GLU A 322 -38.41 -69.04 36.31
N LYS A 323 -39.13 -68.73 35.22
CA LYS A 323 -40.49 -69.23 34.95
C LYS A 323 -40.50 -70.75 34.77
N GLN A 324 -39.53 -71.31 34.03
CA GLN A 324 -39.35 -72.76 33.90
C GLN A 324 -39.00 -73.43 35.24
N LEU A 325 -38.09 -72.85 36.03
CA LEU A 325 -37.71 -73.36 37.35
C LEU A 325 -38.92 -73.41 38.30
N LYS A 326 -39.74 -72.36 38.30
CA LYS A 326 -41.00 -72.30 39.05
C LYS A 326 -42.01 -73.34 38.57
N GLN A 327 -42.11 -73.57 37.25
CA GLN A 327 -42.97 -74.63 36.69
C GLN A 327 -42.51 -76.04 37.09
N MET A 328 -41.20 -76.27 37.24
CA MET A 328 -40.63 -77.53 37.74
C MET A 328 -40.75 -77.72 39.26
N HIS A 329 -41.09 -76.68 40.03
CA HIS A 329 -41.07 -76.66 41.51
C HIS A 329 -42.44 -76.89 42.18
N PHE A 330 -43.37 -77.59 41.52
CA PHE A 330 -44.68 -77.93 42.10
C PHE A 330 -45.13 -79.36 41.75
N PRO A 331 -45.95 -80.02 42.60
CA PRO A 331 -46.55 -79.51 43.83
C PRO A 331 -45.78 -79.86 45.10
N THR A 332 -45.84 -78.99 46.11
CA THR A 332 -45.55 -79.37 47.50
C THR A 332 -46.56 -80.44 47.92
N CYS A 333 -46.08 -81.64 48.26
CA CYS A 333 -46.96 -82.65 48.85
C CYS A 333 -47.41 -82.19 50.25
N ASN A 334 -48.70 -82.36 50.58
CA ASN A 334 -49.26 -81.97 51.89
C ASN A 334 -48.84 -82.88 53.07
N CYS A 335 -47.69 -83.55 52.96
CA CYS A 335 -47.16 -84.49 53.95
C CYS A 335 -46.34 -83.81 55.08
N GLY A 336 -46.84 -82.71 55.63
CA GLY A 336 -46.53 -82.19 56.98
C GLY A 336 -45.09 -81.76 57.33
N LEU A 337 -44.10 -81.93 56.46
CA LEU A 337 -42.69 -81.67 56.78
C LEU A 337 -42.25 -80.25 56.39
N VAL A 338 -42.08 -79.39 57.40
CA VAL A 338 -41.57 -78.01 57.24
C VAL A 338 -40.07 -78.04 56.94
N PHE A 339 -39.71 -77.97 55.66
CA PHE A 339 -38.35 -77.69 55.24
C PHE A 339 -38.04 -76.20 55.40
N HIS A 340 -37.36 -75.84 56.50
CA HIS A 340 -36.82 -74.50 56.71
C HIS A 340 -35.66 -74.21 55.74
N LEU A 341 -35.99 -73.77 54.52
CA LEU A 341 -34.99 -73.26 53.59
C LEU A 341 -34.48 -71.90 54.12
N ARG A 342 -33.28 -71.92 54.71
CA ARG A 342 -32.66 -70.75 55.36
C ARG A 342 -32.11 -69.81 54.29
N ASP A 343 -32.76 -68.66 54.10
CA ASP A 343 -32.40 -67.69 53.07
C ASP A 343 -30.99 -67.10 53.33
N PRO A 344 -29.99 -67.25 52.42
CA PRO A 344 -28.60 -66.89 52.74
C PRO A 344 -28.25 -65.39 52.59
N TRP A 345 -29.12 -64.57 52.01
CA TRP A 345 -28.77 -63.22 51.53
C TRP A 345 -29.46 -62.07 52.28
N VAL A 346 -29.10 -61.89 53.55
CA VAL A 346 -29.37 -60.64 54.30
C VAL A 346 -28.05 -60.06 54.82
N PRO A 347 -27.56 -58.92 54.29
CA PRO A 347 -26.39 -58.24 54.83
C PRO A 347 -26.70 -57.59 56.18
N THR A 348 -26.08 -58.09 57.27
CA THR A 348 -26.21 -57.52 58.62
C THR A 348 -25.13 -56.49 58.90
N VAL A 349 -25.52 -55.22 59.09
CA VAL A 349 -24.76 -54.09 59.68
C VAL A 349 -25.75 -52.91 59.84
N PRO A 350 -25.63 -51.98 60.81
CA PRO A 350 -24.48 -51.72 61.69
C PRO A 350 -24.72 -51.97 63.19
N GLY A 351 -23.63 -52.26 63.91
CA GLY A 351 -23.50 -52.03 65.35
C GLY A 351 -22.30 -51.14 65.62
N ALA A 352 -22.44 -50.10 66.45
CA ALA A 352 -21.38 -49.13 66.70
C ALA A 352 -20.42 -49.56 67.82
N VAL A 353 -19.13 -49.23 67.66
CA VAL A 353 -18.12 -49.22 68.73
C VAL A 353 -17.31 -47.92 68.60
N GLN A 354 -16.85 -47.38 69.72
CA GLN A 354 -16.30 -46.03 69.83
C GLN A 354 -14.78 -45.98 69.64
N ASP A 355 -14.33 -44.89 69.01
CA ASP A 355 -13.27 -43.97 69.48
C ASP A 355 -11.97 -44.53 70.08
N GLN A 356 -10.83 -44.29 69.40
CA GLN A 356 -9.72 -43.53 70.02
C GLN A 356 -8.58 -43.06 69.09
N GLN A 357 -7.96 -41.96 69.52
CA GLN A 357 -6.59 -41.45 69.31
C GLN A 357 -6.10 -40.95 67.93
N GLU A 358 -5.98 -39.62 67.90
CA GLU A 358 -4.76 -38.82 67.63
C GLU A 358 -4.14 -38.72 66.22
N HIS A 359 -4.01 -37.46 65.76
CA HIS A 359 -3.00 -37.02 64.80
C HIS A 359 -1.59 -37.10 65.40
N PRO A 360 -0.55 -37.14 64.55
CA PRO A 360 0.17 -35.88 64.35
C PRO A 360 0.34 -35.46 62.89
N VAL A 361 0.33 -34.15 62.68
CA VAL A 361 0.83 -33.53 61.45
C VAL A 361 2.36 -33.55 61.48
N LEU A 362 3.01 -33.94 60.38
CA LEU A 362 4.43 -33.66 60.18
C LEU A 362 4.70 -33.10 58.78
N ARG A 363 5.52 -32.04 58.75
CA ARG A 363 5.93 -31.31 57.55
C ARG A 363 7.24 -31.88 57.00
N GLN A 364 7.36 -31.81 55.67
CA GLN A 364 8.59 -31.55 54.90
C GLN A 364 9.83 -32.44 55.15
N LYS A 365 10.32 -33.00 54.04
CA LYS A 365 11.51 -32.38 53.44
C LYS A 365 11.31 -32.17 51.94
#